data_AF-A0A7W7KQT8-F1
#
_entry.id   AF-A0A7W7KQT8-F1
#
_cell.length_a   1.000
_cell.length_b   1.000
_cell.length_c   1.000
_cell.angle_alpha   90.00
_cell.angle_beta   90.00
_cell.angle_gamma   90.00
#
_symmetry.space_group_name_H-M   'P 1'
#
loop_
_entity.id
_entity.type
_entity.pdbx_description
1 polymer ?
#
loop_
_entity_poly.entity_id
_entity_poly.type
_entity_poly.pdbx_seq_one_letter_code
_entity_poly.pdbx_strand_id
1 'polypeptide(L)' 'MKLRKEIEKVIREANEDRASAAEAICAMLESRFGLSAKGWFDDDPLMQQALLALQPGRHLKALA' A
#
# COMPACT_ATOMS: atom_id res chain seq x y z
N MET A 1 -13.53 -1.70 13.66
CA MET A 1 -13.84 -2.84 12.77
C MET A 1 -12.71 -3.85 12.83
N LYS A 2 -12.94 -5.14 12.53
CA LYS A 2 -11.88 -6.17 12.49
C LYS A 2 -11.16 -6.07 11.15
N LEU A 3 -9.82 -6.04 11.13
CA LEU A 3 -8.95 -5.95 9.92
C LEU A 3 -9.40 -6.89 8.80
N ARG A 4 -9.79 -8.11 9.14
CA ARG A 4 -10.33 -9.11 8.21
C ARG A 4 -11.51 -8.59 7.36
N LYS A 5 -12.46 -7.87 7.97
CA LYS A 5 -13.64 -7.35 7.25
C LYS A 5 -13.26 -6.23 6.27
N GLU A 6 -12.23 -5.46 6.59
CA GLU A 6 -11.72 -4.41 5.68
C GLU A 6 -11.00 -5.05 4.49
N ILE A 7 -10.17 -6.07 4.72
CA ILE A 7 -9.54 -6.84 3.64
C ILE A 7 -10.60 -7.48 2.72
N GLU A 8 -11.61 -8.14 3.30
CA GLU A 8 -12.70 -8.76 2.51
C GLU A 8 -13.48 -7.71 1.68
N LYS A 9 -13.62 -6.49 2.19
CA LYS A 9 -14.24 -5.38 1.45
C LYS A 9 -13.37 -4.95 0.27
N VAL A 10 -12.07 -4.73 0.49
CA VAL A 10 -11.13 -4.32 -0.57
C VAL A 10 -11.07 -5.37 -1.70
N ILE A 11 -11.05 -6.66 -1.36
CA ILE A 11 -11.07 -7.75 -2.35
C ILE A 11 -12.36 -7.70 -3.20
N ARG A 12 -13.51 -7.45 -2.58
CA ARG A 12 -14.79 -7.37 -3.30
C ARG A 12 -14.85 -6.15 -4.22
N GLU A 13 -14.28 -5.04 -3.81
CA GLU A 13 -14.25 -3.79 -4.60
C GLU A 13 -13.29 -3.86 -5.79
N ALA A 14 -12.31 -4.75 -5.76
CA ALA A 14 -11.34 -4.96 -6.83
C ALA A 14 -11.88 -5.77 -8.04
N ASN A 15 -13.17 -6.13 -8.06
CA ASN A 15 -13.84 -6.79 -9.20
C ASN A 15 -13.05 -7.97 -9.82
N GLU A 16 -12.58 -8.89 -8.98
CA GLU A 16 -11.83 -10.10 -9.37
C GLU A 16 -10.41 -9.88 -9.93
N ASP A 17 -9.94 -8.64 -10.05
CA ASP A 17 -8.53 -8.39 -10.35
C ASP A 17 -7.67 -8.61 -9.10
N ARG A 18 -6.97 -9.74 -9.09
CA ARG A 18 -6.10 -10.15 -7.98
C ARG A 18 -4.93 -9.20 -7.77
N ALA A 19 -4.39 -8.62 -8.84
CA ALA A 19 -3.24 -7.72 -8.75
C ALA A 19 -3.68 -6.41 -8.09
N SER A 20 -4.78 -5.81 -8.61
CA SER A 20 -5.37 -4.61 -8.02
C SER A 20 -5.83 -4.81 -6.58
N ALA A 21 -6.40 -5.98 -6.24
CA ALA A 21 -6.78 -6.31 -4.87
C ALA A 21 -5.57 -6.36 -3.92
N ALA A 22 -4.48 -7.01 -4.35
CA ALA A 22 -3.26 -7.12 -3.55
C ALA A 22 -2.63 -5.74 -3.30
N GLU A 23 -2.51 -4.92 -4.33
CA GLU A 23 -1.97 -3.56 -4.22
C GLU A 23 -2.80 -2.69 -3.28
N ALA A 24 -4.13 -2.72 -3.42
CA ALA A 24 -5.04 -1.97 -2.56
C ALA A 24 -4.97 -2.41 -1.09
N ILE A 25 -4.81 -3.71 -0.83
CA ILE A 25 -4.58 -4.23 0.53
C ILE A 25 -3.25 -3.72 1.08
N CYS A 26 -2.17 -3.79 0.31
CA CYS A 26 -0.85 -3.31 0.73
C CYS A 26 -0.86 -1.80 1.04
N ALA A 27 -1.51 -0.99 0.19
CA ALA A 27 -1.70 0.43 0.44
C ALA A 27 -2.54 0.72 1.70
N MET A 28 -3.61 -0.05 1.92
CA MET A 28 -4.44 0.06 3.13
C MET A 28 -3.62 -0.28 4.39
N LEU A 29 -2.83 -1.35 4.34
CA LEU A 29 -1.98 -1.77 5.46
C LEU A 29 -0.84 -0.77 5.72
N GLU A 30 -0.24 -0.21 4.67
CA GLU A 30 0.76 0.84 4.79
C GLU A 30 0.22 2.03 5.59
N SER A 31 -0.94 2.56 5.19
CA SER A 31 -1.56 3.72 5.83
C SER A 31 -1.79 3.51 7.33
N ARG A 32 -2.01 2.25 7.74
CA ARG A 32 -2.33 1.89 9.12
C ARG A 32 -1.12 1.54 9.98
N PHE A 33 -0.08 0.95 9.40
CA PHE A 33 1.03 0.34 10.14
C PHE A 33 2.41 0.89 9.79
N GLY A 34 2.54 1.72 8.75
CA GLY A 34 3.81 2.25 8.27
C GLY A 34 4.79 1.13 7.96
N LEU A 35 4.40 0.22 7.07
CA LEU A 35 5.14 -0.99 6.74
C LEU A 35 6.39 -0.67 5.90
N SER A 36 6.29 0.31 5.00
CA SER A 36 7.40 0.81 4.18
C SER A 36 8.58 1.27 5.03
N ALA A 37 8.31 2.05 6.08
CA ALA A 37 9.33 2.54 7.02
C ALA A 37 10.02 1.42 7.82
N LYS A 38 9.47 0.20 7.78
CA LYS A 38 10.01 -0.99 8.43
C LYS A 38 10.63 -1.97 7.42
N GLY A 39 10.73 -1.60 6.15
CA GLY A 39 11.36 -2.39 5.08
C GLY A 39 10.52 -3.53 4.51
N TRP A 40 9.19 -3.56 4.77
CA TRP A 40 8.32 -4.65 4.30
C TRP A 40 8.11 -4.70 2.78
N PHE A 41 8.47 -3.64 2.06
CA PHE A 41 8.29 -3.53 0.60
C PHE A 41 9.63 -3.26 -0.11
N ASP A 42 10.76 -3.48 0.56
CA ASP A 42 12.08 -3.17 0.01
C ASP A 42 12.44 -4.06 -1.19
N ASP A 43 11.86 -5.26 -1.22
CA ASP A 43 12.01 -6.28 -2.27
C ASP A 43 10.86 -6.31 -3.29
N ASP A 44 9.89 -5.40 -3.17
CA ASP A 44 8.76 -5.26 -4.10
C ASP A 44 8.81 -3.92 -4.87
N PRO A 45 9.43 -3.89 -6.06
CA PRO A 45 9.55 -2.67 -6.86
C PRO A 45 8.21 -2.08 -7.31
N LEU A 46 7.16 -2.91 -7.45
CA LEU A 46 5.83 -2.45 -7.86
C LEU A 46 5.18 -1.70 -6.69
N MET A 47 5.25 -2.26 -5.49
CA MET A 47 4.72 -1.58 -4.32
C MET A 47 5.51 -0.31 -4.00
N GLN A 48 6.83 -0.29 -4.19
CA GLN A 48 7.60 0.94 -4.07
C GLN A 48 7.11 2.03 -5.03
N GLN A 49 6.87 1.68 -6.30
CA GLN A 49 6.31 2.64 -7.27
C GLN A 49 4.92 3.14 -6.84
N ALA A 50 4.05 2.24 -6.39
CA ALA A 50 2.73 2.61 -5.89
C ALA A 50 2.80 3.54 -4.67
N LEU A 51 3.71 3.28 -3.73
CA LEU A 51 3.94 4.13 -2.56
C LEU A 51 4.43 5.53 -2.93
N LEU A 52 5.32 5.63 -3.93
CA LEU A 52 5.78 6.91 -4.46
C LEU A 52 4.63 7.69 -5.11
N ALA A 53 3.74 7.01 -5.85
CA ALA A 53 2.56 7.63 -6.45
C ALA A 53 1.54 8.13 -5.41
N LEU A 54 1.45 7.45 -4.25
CA LEU A 54 0.58 7.83 -3.13
C LEU A 54 1.09 9.03 -2.31
N GLN A 55 2.37 9.43 -2.46
CA GLN A 55 2.98 10.49 -1.65
C GLN A 55 3.53 11.65 -2.51
N PRO A 56 2.67 12.54 -3.04
CA PRO A 56 3.12 13.77 -3.69
C PRO A 56 3.68 14.72 -2.64
N GLY A 57 4.99 14.63 -2.34
CA GLY A 57 5.70 15.60 -1.50
C GLY A 57 6.82 15.07 -0.61
N ARG A 58 6.98 13.74 -0.46
CA ARG A 58 8.04 13.19 0.42
C ARG A 58 9.44 13.27 -0.21
N HIS A 59 9.55 13.41 -1.53
CA HIS A 59 10.81 13.62 -2.25
C HIS A 59 11.56 14.89 -1.83
N LEU A 60 10.88 15.92 -1.32
CA LEU A 60 11.53 17.18 -0.95
C LEU A 60 12.24 17.15 0.42
N LYS A 61 11.96 16.15 1.27
CA LYS A 61 12.59 16.04 2.60
C LYS A 61 13.87 15.21 2.62
N ALA A 62 14.19 14.48 1.55
CA ALA A 62 15.44 13.72 1.46
C ALA A 62 16.61 14.51 0.85
N LEU A 63 16.36 15.76 0.43
CA LEU A 63 17.34 16.66 -0.20
C LEU A 63 17.62 17.94 0.63
N ALA A 64 17.18 17.99 1.89
CA ALA A 64 17.38 19.12 2.80
C ALA A 64 18.21 18.71 4.02
#